data_AF-A0A1W0WCD8-F1
#
_entry.id   AF-A0A1W0WCD8-F1
#
_cell.length_a   1.000
_cell.length_b   1.000
_cell.length_c   1.000
_cell.angle_alpha   90.00
_cell.angle_beta   90.00
_cell.angle_gamma   90.00
#
_symmetry.space_group_name_H-M   'P 1'
#
loop_
_entity.id
_entity.type
_entity.pdbx_description
1 polymer ?
#
loop_
_entity_poly.entity_id
_entity_poly.type
_entity_poly.pdbx_seq_one_letter_code
_entity_poly.pdbx_strand_id
1 'polypeptide(L)'
;MLSNVFATEDFWGPVPGTKREDIAVVAMGATHMGIARAILDILAARGWFHVTVLAEMRPNMIWYRDTGLALLSQARLAPPQEPFVMQSFTMEVITDDVVKAFLLAAEQTSRVIIISGVASTALSVLTLANSMGAGNGEFVFLSVQSLEKESENYGTTAQFTRKENNPPLDNFAVKSSYDIVETFAAVVNESRGDPTAAHACHGQSLVRAMAKRTFTISSGTVRITADRAHEFDLNIFGFNSSTKQMQVVGMFDWTAGKWKWRADRSTDWPTHDRQPPLDVPLCGFSGADGPCSTKSTALKTAVPVIMALLVGVYALAKWHVKPAEDWWCVEVGPKPKLYFSPGHALSTVAVRKWPSTADFAKMLANRYQTLAC
;
A
#
# COMPACT_ATOMS: atom_id res chain seq x y z
N MET A 1 -34.90 1.58 2.01
CA MET A 1 -34.60 2.59 0.97
C MET A 1 -33.56 2.00 0.04
N LEU A 2 -33.87 1.89 -1.25
CA LEU A 2 -32.89 1.46 -2.26
C LEU A 2 -32.21 2.71 -2.81
N SER A 3 -30.89 2.65 -3.00
CA SER A 3 -30.10 3.80 -3.44
C SER A 3 -29.28 3.45 -4.67
N ASN A 4 -29.36 4.31 -5.69
CA ASN A 4 -28.46 4.33 -6.85
C ASN A 4 -27.06 4.86 -6.51
N VAL A 5 -26.87 5.34 -5.28
CA VAL A 5 -25.64 6.00 -4.88
C VAL A 5 -24.59 4.94 -4.59
N PHE A 6 -23.37 5.20 -5.06
CA PHE A 6 -22.19 4.44 -4.70
C PHE A 6 -22.09 4.42 -3.17
N ALA A 7 -22.29 3.26 -2.57
CA ALA A 7 -22.12 3.13 -1.13
C ALA A 7 -20.61 3.16 -0.86
N THR A 8 -20.10 4.35 -0.57
CA THR A 8 -18.90 4.48 0.24
C THR A 8 -19.28 4.12 1.68
N GLU A 9 -18.27 3.84 2.50
CA GLU A 9 -18.49 3.83 3.95
C GLU A 9 -18.80 5.22 4.52
N ASP A 10 -18.83 6.30 3.71
CA ASP A 10 -18.88 7.69 4.19
C ASP A 10 -20.09 8.52 3.68
N PHE A 11 -20.63 8.22 2.51
CA PHE A 11 -21.69 8.99 1.84
C PHE A 11 -23.08 8.47 2.24
N TRP A 12 -23.13 7.22 2.68
CA TRP A 12 -24.14 6.66 3.57
C TRP A 12 -23.49 5.83 4.67
N GLY A 13 -22.30 6.28 5.09
CA GLY A 13 -21.72 5.80 6.34
C GLY A 13 -22.72 5.98 7.45
N PRO A 14 -22.85 5.01 8.37
CA PRO A 14 -23.66 5.24 9.54
C PRO A 14 -23.23 6.57 10.17
N VAL A 15 -24.22 7.42 10.51
CA VAL A 15 -24.01 8.51 11.48
C VAL A 15 -23.17 7.91 12.62
N PRO A 16 -22.05 8.56 13.04
CA PRO A 16 -21.17 7.98 14.06
C PRO A 16 -21.97 7.37 15.21
N GLY A 17 -21.88 6.05 15.37
CA GLY A 17 -22.65 5.28 16.36
C GLY A 17 -23.83 4.44 15.84
N THR A 18 -24.19 4.53 14.55
CA THR A 18 -25.22 3.65 13.96
C THR A 18 -24.57 2.38 13.42
N LYS A 19 -25.12 1.19 13.67
CA LYS A 19 -24.59 -0.02 13.02
C LYS A 19 -25.20 -0.19 11.64
N ARG A 20 -24.42 -0.69 10.68
CA ARG A 20 -24.91 -0.93 9.31
C ARG A 20 -26.16 -1.83 9.36
N GLU A 21 -26.19 -2.86 10.20
CA GLU A 21 -27.36 -3.74 10.39
C GLU A 21 -28.69 -3.02 10.74
N ASP A 22 -28.62 -1.83 11.34
CA ASP A 22 -29.79 -1.07 11.78
C ASP A 22 -30.39 -0.22 10.64
N ILE A 23 -29.61 0.01 9.58
CA ILE A 23 -30.00 0.84 8.44
C ILE A 23 -30.72 -0.04 7.41
N ALA A 24 -31.97 0.27 7.08
CA ALA A 24 -32.74 -0.43 6.05
C ALA A 24 -32.37 0.06 4.63
N VAL A 25 -31.11 -0.17 4.21
CA VAL A 25 -30.59 0.23 2.89
C VAL A 25 -29.93 -0.94 2.17
N VAL A 26 -30.16 -0.99 0.85
CA VAL A 26 -29.38 -1.80 -0.10
C VAL A 26 -28.79 -0.84 -1.14
N ALA A 27 -27.49 -0.98 -1.38
CA ALA A 27 -26.80 -0.26 -2.44
C ALA A 27 -27.00 -1.01 -3.76
N MET A 28 -27.62 -0.36 -4.73
CA MET A 28 -27.92 -0.97 -6.03
C MET A 28 -26.94 -0.52 -7.13
N GLY A 29 -26.20 0.56 -6.89
CA GLY A 29 -25.06 0.96 -7.71
C GLY A 29 -23.76 0.24 -7.30
N ALA A 30 -22.71 0.41 -8.11
CA ALA A 30 -21.38 -0.09 -7.78
C ALA A 30 -20.91 0.47 -6.43
N THR A 31 -20.15 -0.32 -5.67
CA THR A 31 -19.54 0.14 -4.41
C THR A 31 -18.05 0.35 -4.60
N HIS A 32 -17.50 1.34 -3.90
CA HIS A 32 -16.06 1.63 -3.94
C HIS A 32 -15.24 0.43 -3.45
N MET A 33 -15.76 -0.30 -2.45
CA MET A 33 -15.15 -1.53 -1.93
C MET A 33 -15.15 -2.65 -2.98
N GLY A 34 -16.25 -2.82 -3.73
CA GLY A 34 -16.32 -3.78 -4.82
C GLY A 34 -15.30 -3.45 -5.92
N ILE A 35 -15.23 -2.19 -6.33
CA ILE A 35 -14.24 -1.72 -7.33
C ILE A 35 -12.82 -1.95 -6.83
N ALA A 36 -12.54 -1.60 -5.58
CA ALA A 36 -11.22 -1.80 -4.96
C ALA A 36 -10.81 -3.27 -4.96
N ARG A 37 -11.71 -4.19 -4.57
CA ARG A 37 -11.46 -5.64 -4.61
C ARG A 37 -11.13 -6.13 -6.02
N ALA A 38 -11.89 -5.70 -7.02
CA ALA A 38 -11.63 -6.08 -8.40
C ALA A 38 -10.28 -5.57 -8.89
N ILE A 39 -9.91 -4.33 -8.57
CA ILE A 39 -8.60 -3.77 -8.94
C ILE A 39 -7.46 -4.52 -8.23
N LEU A 40 -7.58 -4.78 -6.93
CA LEU A 40 -6.55 -5.51 -6.17
C LEU A 40 -6.37 -6.93 -6.70
N ASP A 41 -7.41 -7.58 -7.23
CA ASP A 41 -7.27 -8.87 -7.91
C ASP A 41 -6.40 -8.78 -9.18
N ILE A 42 -6.52 -7.70 -9.98
CA ILE A 42 -5.63 -7.46 -11.12
C ILE A 42 -4.19 -7.32 -10.63
N LEU A 43 -4.00 -6.50 -9.60
CA LEU A 43 -2.68 -6.19 -9.07
C LEU A 43 -2.00 -7.47 -8.54
N ALA A 44 -2.69 -8.24 -7.70
CA ALA A 44 -2.19 -9.50 -7.16
C ALA A 44 -1.91 -10.53 -8.28
N ALA A 45 -2.81 -10.68 -9.25
CA ALA A 45 -2.63 -11.62 -10.36
C ALA A 45 -1.43 -11.29 -11.25
N ARG A 46 -0.96 -10.03 -11.25
CA ARG A 46 0.20 -9.57 -12.00
C ARG A 46 1.46 -9.42 -11.14
N GLY A 47 1.39 -9.73 -9.85
CA GLY A 47 2.50 -9.52 -8.91
C GLY A 47 2.82 -8.04 -8.71
N TRP A 48 1.84 -7.16 -8.88
CA TRP A 48 2.01 -5.72 -8.77
C TRP A 48 1.70 -5.23 -7.37
N PHE A 49 2.72 -5.13 -6.51
CA PHE A 49 2.53 -4.79 -5.10
C PHE A 49 2.96 -3.35 -4.77
N HIS A 50 3.75 -2.70 -5.63
CA HIS A 50 4.18 -1.31 -5.47
C HIS A 50 3.34 -0.37 -6.36
N VAL A 51 2.38 0.33 -5.75
CA VAL A 51 1.34 1.05 -6.47
C VAL A 51 1.18 2.47 -5.94
N THR A 52 1.09 3.43 -6.86
CA THR A 52 0.73 4.81 -6.52
C THR A 52 -0.66 5.14 -7.07
N VAL A 53 -1.54 5.64 -6.21
CA VAL A 53 -2.91 6.05 -6.56
C VAL A 53 -2.99 7.56 -6.60
N LEU A 54 -3.32 8.12 -7.76
CA LEU A 54 -3.78 9.49 -7.88
C LEU A 54 -5.31 9.53 -7.73
N ALA A 55 -5.80 10.21 -6.71
CA ALA A 55 -7.21 10.42 -6.44
C ALA A 55 -7.58 11.90 -6.65
N GLU A 56 -8.44 12.16 -7.62
CA GLU A 56 -9.00 13.48 -7.82
C GLU A 56 -10.07 13.79 -6.77
N MET A 57 -9.99 14.97 -6.17
CA MET A 57 -10.95 15.48 -5.21
C MET A 57 -11.58 16.75 -5.76
N ARG A 58 -12.86 16.68 -6.14
CA ARG A 58 -13.67 17.88 -6.39
C ARG A 58 -14.80 17.93 -5.37
N PRO A 59 -15.15 19.10 -4.81
CA PRO A 59 -16.26 19.22 -3.87
C PRO A 59 -17.58 18.61 -4.37
N ASN A 60 -17.84 18.72 -5.67
CA ASN A 60 -19.06 18.22 -6.32
C ASN A 60 -18.93 16.79 -6.89
N MET A 61 -17.75 16.17 -6.79
CA MET A 61 -17.47 14.84 -7.36
C MET A 61 -16.44 14.11 -6.50
N ILE A 62 -16.89 13.66 -5.34
CA ILE A 62 -16.06 12.94 -4.35
C ILE A 62 -15.79 11.48 -4.71
N TRP A 63 -16.47 10.95 -5.73
CA TRP A 63 -16.41 9.55 -6.12
C TRP A 63 -14.98 9.03 -6.32
N TYR A 64 -14.14 9.80 -7.02
CA TYR A 64 -12.77 9.42 -7.33
C TYR A 64 -11.87 9.37 -6.09
N ARG A 65 -12.02 10.34 -5.18
CA ARG A 65 -11.39 10.34 -3.86
C ARG A 65 -11.76 9.10 -3.08
N ASP A 66 -13.05 8.81 -2.97
CA ASP A 66 -13.54 7.71 -2.14
C ASP A 66 -13.19 6.33 -2.72
N THR A 67 -13.11 6.20 -4.06
CA THR A 67 -12.53 5.01 -4.71
C THR A 67 -11.06 4.84 -4.36
N GLY A 68 -10.27 5.91 -4.37
CA GLY A 68 -8.85 5.88 -3.98
C GLY A 68 -8.66 5.49 -2.51
N LEU A 69 -9.51 6.01 -1.61
CA LEU A 69 -9.50 5.65 -0.19
C LEU A 69 -9.90 4.19 0.03
N ALA A 70 -10.91 3.69 -0.68
CA ALA A 70 -11.33 2.29 -0.63
C ALA A 70 -10.23 1.33 -1.12
N LEU A 71 -9.47 1.72 -2.15
CA LEU A 71 -8.29 0.97 -2.58
C LEU A 71 -7.25 0.86 -1.47
N LEU A 72 -6.91 1.99 -0.83
CA LEU A 72 -5.94 2.00 0.26
C LEU A 72 -6.42 1.20 1.47
N SER A 73 -7.71 1.29 1.82
CA SER A 73 -8.28 0.56 2.96
C SER A 73 -8.29 -0.95 2.69
N GLN A 74 -8.66 -1.39 1.49
CA GLN A 74 -8.64 -2.81 1.12
C GLN A 74 -7.22 -3.34 0.95
N ALA A 75 -6.28 -2.55 0.43
CA ALA A 75 -4.88 -2.94 0.29
C ALA A 75 -4.24 -3.30 1.65
N ARG A 76 -4.62 -2.59 2.72
CA ARG A 76 -4.16 -2.87 4.10
C ARG A 76 -4.66 -4.19 4.68
N LEU A 77 -5.71 -4.77 4.10
CA LEU A 77 -6.27 -6.06 4.51
C LEU A 77 -5.63 -7.23 3.77
N ALA A 78 -4.68 -6.98 2.85
CA ALA A 78 -4.00 -8.03 2.12
C ALA A 78 -3.20 -8.96 3.06
N PRO A 79 -3.04 -10.24 2.69
CA PRO A 79 -2.27 -11.20 3.49
C PRO A 79 -0.84 -10.72 3.73
N PRO A 80 -0.25 -10.97 4.91
CA PRO A 80 1.11 -10.53 5.24
C PRO A 80 2.20 -11.04 4.28
N GLN A 81 1.93 -12.12 3.54
CA GLN A 81 2.87 -12.71 2.58
C GLN A 81 2.96 -11.91 1.28
N GLU A 82 1.94 -11.13 0.94
CA GLU A 82 1.82 -10.35 -0.29
C GLU A 82 1.32 -8.93 0.04
N PRO A 83 2.08 -8.14 0.84
CA PRO A 83 1.62 -6.84 1.28
C PRO A 83 1.69 -5.82 0.14
N PHE A 84 0.59 -5.11 -0.12
CA PHE A 84 0.61 -3.96 -1.01
C PHE A 84 1.34 -2.78 -0.35
N VAL A 85 2.35 -2.26 -1.04
CA VAL A 85 2.97 -0.97 -0.76
C VAL A 85 2.25 0.07 -1.61
N MET A 86 1.21 0.67 -1.03
CA MET A 86 0.35 1.61 -1.73
C MET A 86 0.47 3.03 -1.18
N GLN A 87 0.74 3.98 -2.07
CA GLN A 87 0.73 5.42 -1.77
C GLN A 87 -0.48 6.07 -2.44
N SER A 88 -1.04 7.10 -1.80
CA SER A 88 -2.16 7.85 -2.37
C SER A 88 -1.85 9.35 -2.36
N PHE A 89 -2.09 9.99 -3.50
CA PHE A 89 -2.00 11.43 -3.70
C PHE A 89 -3.40 11.94 -4.00
N THR A 90 -3.90 12.87 -3.18
CA THR A 90 -5.17 13.53 -3.45
C THR A 90 -4.91 14.90 -4.07
N MET A 91 -5.56 15.19 -5.19
CA MET A 91 -5.41 16.47 -5.91
C MET A 91 -6.76 17.17 -6.06
N GLU A 92 -6.83 18.43 -5.62
CA GLU A 92 -8.00 19.28 -5.83
C GLU A 92 -7.91 20.09 -7.13
N VAL A 93 -6.70 20.57 -7.44
CA VAL A 93 -6.42 21.36 -8.64
C VAL A 93 -5.43 20.60 -9.50
N ILE A 94 -5.75 20.45 -10.79
CA ILE A 94 -4.91 19.77 -11.76
C ILE A 94 -4.17 20.83 -12.58
N THR A 95 -2.88 20.96 -12.32
CA THR A 95 -1.95 21.75 -13.12
C THR A 95 -0.77 20.86 -13.52
N ASP A 96 -0.09 21.24 -14.61
CA ASP A 96 1.07 20.50 -15.11
C ASP A 96 2.15 20.34 -14.04
N ASP A 97 2.39 21.36 -13.20
CA ASP A 97 3.41 21.30 -12.16
C ASP A 97 3.07 20.30 -11.05
N VAL A 98 1.79 20.21 -10.66
CA VAL A 98 1.35 19.23 -9.65
C VAL A 98 1.40 17.82 -10.23
N VAL A 99 0.99 17.63 -11.48
CA VAL A 99 1.09 16.33 -12.16
C VAL A 99 2.55 15.91 -12.34
N LYS A 100 3.47 16.82 -12.67
CA LYS A 100 4.92 16.53 -12.73
C LYS A 100 5.45 16.09 -11.38
N ALA A 101 5.14 16.85 -10.32
CA ALA A 101 5.58 16.52 -8.96
C ALA A 101 5.06 15.14 -8.53
N PHE A 102 3.80 14.84 -8.85
CA PHE A 102 3.20 13.53 -8.65
C PHE A 102 3.96 12.42 -9.40
N LEU A 103 4.21 12.58 -10.70
CA LEU A 103 4.91 11.58 -11.51
C LEU A 103 6.34 11.34 -11.02
N LEU A 104 7.06 12.40 -10.67
CA LEU A 104 8.41 12.31 -10.10
C LEU A 104 8.43 11.58 -8.75
N ALA A 105 7.41 11.80 -7.91
CA ALA A 105 7.28 11.08 -6.65
C ALA A 105 6.92 9.60 -6.88
N ALA A 106 5.98 9.33 -7.80
CA ALA A 106 5.55 7.97 -8.13
C ALA A 106 6.68 7.13 -8.73
N GLU A 107 7.53 7.74 -9.56
CA GLU A 107 8.71 7.09 -10.16
C GLU A 107 9.71 6.57 -9.11
N GLN A 108 9.77 7.18 -7.93
CA GLN A 108 10.69 6.74 -6.87
C GLN A 108 10.18 5.52 -6.10
N THR A 109 8.90 5.17 -6.23
CA THR A 109 8.25 4.19 -5.34
C THR A 109 7.42 3.15 -6.07
N SER A 110 7.09 3.36 -7.35
CA SER A 110 6.17 2.51 -8.09
C SER A 110 6.39 2.57 -9.61
N ARG A 111 5.95 1.52 -10.30
CA ARG A 111 5.74 1.52 -11.76
C ARG A 111 4.28 1.35 -12.16
N VAL A 112 3.42 1.04 -11.20
CA VAL A 112 1.98 0.92 -11.42
C VAL A 112 1.29 2.13 -10.83
N ILE A 113 0.68 2.93 -11.70
CA ILE A 113 -0.01 4.17 -11.36
C ILE A 113 -1.50 3.99 -11.63
N ILE A 114 -2.32 4.13 -10.58
CA ILE A 114 -3.78 4.14 -10.68
C ILE A 114 -4.24 5.60 -10.73
N ILE A 115 -4.98 5.96 -11.77
CA ILE A 115 -5.61 7.27 -11.91
C ILE A 115 -7.09 7.11 -11.61
N SER A 116 -7.49 7.53 -10.42
CA SER A 116 -8.89 7.73 -10.05
C SER A 116 -9.21 9.20 -10.27
N GLY A 117 -9.68 9.54 -11.46
CA GLY A 117 -10.05 10.91 -11.84
C GLY A 117 -10.87 10.95 -13.12
N VAL A 118 -11.45 12.11 -13.42
CA VAL A 118 -12.20 12.31 -14.67
C VAL A 118 -11.29 12.13 -15.89
N ALA A 119 -11.90 11.91 -17.06
CA ALA A 119 -11.18 11.70 -18.31
C ALA A 119 -10.15 12.80 -18.65
N SER A 120 -10.44 14.07 -18.34
CA SER A 120 -9.48 15.16 -18.58
C SER A 120 -8.24 15.03 -17.69
N THR A 121 -8.41 14.62 -16.43
CA THR A 121 -7.31 14.35 -15.48
C THR A 121 -6.44 13.21 -16.00
N ALA A 122 -7.06 12.10 -16.38
CA ALA A 122 -6.34 10.96 -16.94
C ALA A 122 -5.57 11.36 -18.20
N LEU A 123 -6.18 12.14 -19.10
CA LEU A 123 -5.52 12.63 -20.31
C LEU A 123 -4.33 13.53 -20.01
N SER A 124 -4.46 14.48 -19.07
CA SER A 124 -3.36 15.36 -18.66
C SER A 124 -2.19 14.56 -18.07
N VAL A 125 -2.47 13.60 -17.19
CA VAL A 125 -1.45 12.72 -16.59
C VAL A 125 -0.72 11.90 -17.66
N LEU A 126 -1.47 11.25 -18.55
CA LEU A 126 -0.90 10.42 -19.61
C LEU A 126 -0.08 11.22 -20.62
N THR A 127 -0.55 12.42 -21.00
CA THR A 127 0.16 13.31 -21.93
C THR A 127 1.50 13.75 -21.33
N LEU A 128 1.48 14.14 -20.06
CA LEU A 128 2.67 14.61 -19.36
C LEU A 128 3.65 13.48 -19.07
N ALA A 129 3.17 12.32 -18.64
CA ALA A 129 3.96 11.10 -18.49
C ALA A 129 4.68 10.72 -19.80
N ASN A 130 3.97 10.77 -20.93
CA ASN A 130 4.57 10.54 -22.24
C ASN A 130 5.67 11.57 -22.57
N SER A 131 5.44 12.86 -22.29
CA SER A 131 6.45 13.91 -22.50
C SER A 131 7.70 13.75 -21.62
N MET A 132 7.55 13.07 -20.47
CA MET A 132 8.64 12.75 -19.54
C MET A 132 9.32 11.40 -19.85
N GLY A 133 8.90 10.70 -20.91
CA GLY A 133 9.49 9.42 -21.31
C GLY A 133 8.89 8.17 -20.65
N ALA A 134 7.87 8.30 -19.80
CA ALA A 134 7.21 7.18 -19.12
C ALA A 134 6.27 6.36 -20.03
N GLY A 135 6.22 6.65 -21.33
CA GLY A 135 5.47 5.89 -22.35
C GLY A 135 6.24 4.71 -22.96
N ASN A 136 7.45 4.44 -22.50
CA ASN A 136 8.38 3.43 -23.02
C ASN A 136 8.06 1.97 -22.59
N GLY A 137 6.98 1.76 -21.83
CA GLY A 137 6.62 0.45 -21.29
C GLY A 137 7.23 0.12 -19.94
N GLU A 138 7.91 1.06 -19.28
CA GLU A 138 8.38 0.88 -17.91
C GLU A 138 7.24 1.06 -16.89
N PHE A 139 6.21 1.84 -17.24
CA PHE A 139 5.08 2.17 -16.37
C PHE A 139 3.76 1.56 -16.88
N VAL A 140 2.85 1.30 -15.94
CA VAL A 140 1.45 0.96 -16.21
C VAL A 140 0.57 2.06 -15.64
N PHE A 141 -0.36 2.53 -16.47
CA PHE A 141 -1.39 3.48 -16.06
C PHE A 141 -2.75 2.81 -16.10
N LEU A 142 -3.39 2.67 -14.94
CA LEU A 142 -4.74 2.13 -14.79
C LEU A 142 -5.70 3.28 -14.51
N SER A 143 -6.50 3.66 -15.50
CA SER A 143 -7.52 4.71 -15.35
C SER A 143 -8.84 4.10 -14.86
N VAL A 144 -9.29 4.51 -13.68
CA VAL A 144 -10.57 4.09 -13.10
C VAL A 144 -11.64 5.07 -13.52
N GLN A 145 -12.68 4.60 -14.22
CA GLN A 145 -13.78 5.42 -14.70
C GLN A 145 -15.11 4.87 -14.16
N SER A 146 -16.03 5.78 -13.83
CA SER A 146 -17.35 5.42 -13.30
C SER A 146 -18.37 5.06 -14.37
N LEU A 147 -18.12 5.45 -15.63
CA LEU A 147 -19.02 5.25 -16.76
C LEU A 147 -18.25 4.70 -17.97
N GLU A 148 -18.89 3.81 -18.72
CA GLU A 148 -18.35 3.29 -19.97
C GLU A 148 -18.55 4.30 -21.10
N LYS A 149 -17.51 4.52 -21.91
CA LYS A 149 -17.45 5.55 -22.96
C LYS A 149 -18.53 5.42 -24.03
N GLU A 150 -19.11 4.23 -24.22
CA GLU A 150 -20.18 4.00 -25.20
C GLU A 150 -21.57 4.40 -24.70
N SER A 151 -21.76 4.69 -23.42
CA SER A 151 -23.02 5.27 -22.96
C SER A 151 -23.05 6.74 -23.37
N GLU A 152 -23.76 7.08 -24.45
CA GLU A 152 -24.15 8.45 -24.76
C GLU A 152 -24.61 9.12 -23.46
N ASN A 153 -23.96 10.22 -23.07
CA ASN A 153 -23.79 10.70 -21.68
C ASN A 153 -25.04 10.80 -20.78
N TYR A 154 -26.27 10.62 -21.26
CA TYR A 154 -27.49 10.58 -20.45
C TYR A 154 -28.54 9.54 -20.90
N GLY A 155 -28.17 8.64 -21.80
CA GLY A 155 -29.13 7.78 -22.49
C GLY A 155 -30.10 8.60 -23.35
N THR A 156 -30.65 7.99 -24.38
CA THR A 156 -31.70 8.63 -25.19
C THR A 156 -33.06 8.27 -24.61
N THR A 157 -34.09 9.09 -24.82
CA THR A 157 -35.47 8.71 -24.44
C THR A 157 -35.92 7.42 -25.12
N ALA A 158 -35.26 7.04 -26.22
CA ALA A 158 -35.42 5.76 -26.88
C ALA A 158 -35.11 4.54 -25.98
N GLN A 159 -34.36 4.70 -24.88
CA GLN A 159 -34.14 3.63 -23.90
C GLN A 159 -35.40 3.30 -23.08
N PHE A 160 -36.35 4.24 -22.95
CA PHE A 160 -37.62 4.05 -22.23
C PHE A 160 -38.78 3.58 -23.13
N THR A 161 -38.57 3.55 -24.45
CA THR A 161 -39.58 3.12 -25.43
C THR A 161 -39.30 1.75 -26.02
N ARG A 162 -38.23 1.07 -25.57
CA ARG A 162 -37.83 -0.25 -26.08
C ARG A 162 -38.60 -1.37 -25.39
N LYS A 163 -38.99 -2.37 -26.20
CA LYS A 163 -39.73 -3.58 -25.75
C LYS A 163 -38.84 -4.49 -24.90
N GLU A 164 -39.50 -5.32 -24.09
CA GLU A 164 -39.00 -6.29 -23.08
C GLU A 164 -37.84 -7.24 -23.51
N ASN A 165 -37.40 -7.22 -24.77
CA ASN A 165 -36.37 -8.13 -25.33
C ASN A 165 -35.31 -7.41 -26.19
N ASN A 166 -35.07 -6.11 -26.00
CA ASN A 166 -34.04 -5.36 -26.73
C ASN A 166 -32.71 -5.29 -25.92
N PRO A 167 -31.53 -5.14 -26.58
CA PRO A 167 -30.19 -5.24 -25.97
C PRO A 167 -29.97 -4.25 -24.81
N PRO A 168 -28.93 -4.43 -23.97
CA PRO A 168 -28.91 -3.94 -22.59
C PRO A 168 -29.15 -2.43 -22.47
N LEU A 169 -29.70 -2.03 -21.32
CA LEU A 169 -29.74 -0.63 -20.92
C LEU A 169 -28.30 -0.13 -20.77
N ASP A 170 -27.78 0.53 -21.80
CA ASP A 170 -26.37 0.95 -21.88
C ASP A 170 -25.99 2.03 -20.86
N ASN A 171 -26.99 2.76 -20.31
CA ASN A 171 -26.76 3.74 -19.26
C ASN A 171 -26.89 3.12 -17.87
N PHE A 172 -25.80 3.19 -17.09
CA PHE A 172 -25.71 2.70 -15.72
C PHE A 172 -26.85 3.17 -14.80
N ALA A 173 -27.14 4.47 -14.78
CA ALA A 173 -28.12 5.03 -13.85
C ALA A 173 -29.54 4.58 -14.22
N VAL A 174 -29.80 4.42 -15.51
CA VAL A 174 -31.08 3.93 -16.02
C VAL A 174 -31.24 2.45 -15.68
N LYS A 175 -30.25 1.61 -15.99
CA LYS A 175 -30.27 0.18 -15.65
C LYS A 175 -30.48 -0.01 -14.15
N SER A 176 -29.69 0.65 -13.31
CA SER A 176 -29.80 0.54 -11.85
C SER A 176 -31.18 0.97 -11.33
N SER A 177 -31.82 1.96 -11.97
CA SER A 177 -33.16 2.40 -11.59
C SER A 177 -34.24 1.37 -11.90
N TYR A 178 -34.16 0.68 -13.05
CA TYR A 178 -35.03 -0.45 -13.36
C TYR A 178 -34.78 -1.62 -12.40
N ASP A 179 -33.50 -1.96 -12.18
CA ASP A 179 -33.08 -3.04 -11.28
C ASP A 179 -33.61 -2.82 -9.86
N ILE A 180 -33.59 -1.57 -9.37
CA ILE A 180 -34.19 -1.16 -8.09
C ILE A 180 -35.67 -1.53 -8.02
N VAL A 181 -36.45 -1.12 -9.02
CA VAL A 181 -37.91 -1.25 -8.99
C VAL A 181 -38.32 -2.72 -9.08
N GLU A 182 -37.73 -3.47 -10.02
CA GLU A 182 -38.05 -4.89 -10.20
C GLU A 182 -37.61 -5.74 -9.01
N THR A 183 -36.40 -5.52 -8.50
CA THR A 183 -35.92 -6.25 -7.32
C THR A 183 -36.77 -5.94 -6.09
N PHE A 184 -37.19 -4.68 -5.92
CA PHE A 184 -38.10 -4.31 -4.84
C PHE A 184 -39.48 -4.95 -4.99
N ALA A 185 -40.06 -4.90 -6.19
CA ALA A 185 -41.36 -5.47 -6.47
C ALA A 185 -41.38 -6.98 -6.24
N ALA A 186 -40.33 -7.70 -6.64
CA ALA A 186 -40.19 -9.13 -6.41
C ALA A 186 -40.27 -9.47 -4.91
N VAL A 187 -39.48 -8.77 -4.08
CA VAL A 187 -39.42 -9.02 -2.64
C VAL A 187 -40.73 -8.62 -1.93
N VAL A 188 -41.38 -7.54 -2.36
CA VAL A 188 -42.69 -7.14 -1.82
C VAL A 188 -43.79 -8.14 -2.20
N ASN A 189 -43.74 -8.69 -3.41
CA ASN A 189 -44.72 -9.68 -3.85
C ASN A 189 -44.60 -10.97 -3.03
N GLU A 190 -43.36 -11.42 -2.78
CA GLU A 190 -43.08 -12.57 -1.93
C GLU A 190 -43.54 -12.35 -0.49
N SER A 191 -43.30 -11.16 0.06
CA SER A 191 -43.67 -10.87 1.44
C SER A 191 -45.18 -10.83 1.66
N ARG A 192 -45.98 -10.51 0.63
CA ARG A 192 -47.45 -10.59 0.68
C ARG A 192 -47.98 -12.02 0.67
N GLY A 193 -47.19 -12.98 0.19
CA GLY A 193 -47.55 -14.40 0.13
C GLY A 193 -47.43 -15.13 1.46
N ASP A 194 -46.83 -14.51 2.49
CA ASP A 194 -46.65 -15.09 3.82
C ASP A 194 -47.68 -14.53 4.83
N PRO A 195 -48.74 -15.29 5.14
CA PRO A 195 -49.78 -14.86 6.08
C PRO A 195 -49.33 -14.81 7.55
N THR A 196 -48.10 -15.25 7.88
CA THR A 196 -47.54 -15.15 9.23
C THR A 196 -46.66 -13.92 9.44
N ALA A 197 -46.35 -13.19 8.37
CA ALA A 197 -45.46 -12.05 8.43
C ALA A 197 -46.20 -10.77 8.85
N ALA A 198 -46.40 -10.59 10.17
CA ALA A 198 -46.81 -9.31 10.77
C ALA A 198 -45.87 -8.13 10.42
N HIS A 199 -44.73 -8.41 9.78
CA HIS A 199 -43.73 -7.47 9.29
C HIS A 199 -43.46 -7.57 7.78
N ALA A 200 -44.37 -8.16 6.98
CA ALA A 200 -44.22 -8.38 5.53
C ALA A 200 -43.80 -7.12 4.75
N CYS A 201 -44.28 -5.94 5.16
CA CYS A 201 -43.97 -4.67 4.51
C CYS A 201 -43.03 -3.77 5.33
N HIS A 202 -42.42 -4.29 6.40
CA HIS A 202 -41.49 -3.51 7.20
C HIS A 202 -40.14 -3.38 6.46
N GLY A 203 -39.61 -2.15 6.36
CA GLY A 203 -38.41 -1.87 5.55
C GLY A 203 -37.19 -2.71 5.93
N GLN A 204 -36.98 -2.97 7.23
CA GLN A 204 -35.89 -3.85 7.66
C GLN A 204 -36.10 -5.30 7.22
N SER A 205 -37.32 -5.81 7.24
CA SER A 205 -37.63 -7.17 6.81
C SER A 205 -37.38 -7.34 5.31
N LEU A 206 -37.84 -6.39 4.50
CA LEU A 206 -37.61 -6.39 3.05
C LEU A 206 -36.11 -6.34 2.71
N VAL A 207 -35.36 -5.48 3.40
CA VAL A 207 -33.91 -5.36 3.18
C VAL A 207 -33.15 -6.62 3.61
N ARG A 208 -33.57 -7.28 4.69
CA ARG A 208 -33.02 -8.58 5.09
C ARG A 208 -33.34 -9.68 4.07
N ALA A 209 -34.54 -9.67 3.50
CA ALA A 209 -34.96 -10.60 2.46
C ALA A 209 -34.21 -10.39 1.12
N MET A 210 -33.64 -9.20 0.90
CA MET A 210 -32.79 -8.90 -0.25
C MET A 210 -31.33 -9.34 -0.08
N ALA A 211 -30.81 -9.40 1.14
CA ALA A 211 -29.41 -9.68 1.40
C ALA A 211 -29.02 -11.12 1.00
N LYS A 212 -27.77 -11.30 0.53
CA LYS A 212 -27.20 -12.61 0.17
C LYS A 212 -28.09 -13.39 -0.82
N ARG A 213 -28.60 -12.71 -1.84
CA ARG A 213 -29.55 -13.28 -2.79
C ARG A 213 -29.28 -12.85 -4.23
N THR A 214 -29.66 -13.71 -5.16
CA THR A 214 -29.66 -13.44 -6.60
C THR A 214 -31.09 -13.34 -7.11
N PHE A 215 -31.34 -12.35 -7.96
CA PHE A 215 -32.62 -12.08 -8.61
C PHE A 215 -32.44 -12.20 -10.12
N THR A 216 -33.43 -12.79 -10.78
CA THR A 216 -33.53 -12.81 -12.24
C THR A 216 -34.64 -11.83 -12.62
N ILE A 217 -34.26 -10.73 -13.27
CA ILE A 217 -35.14 -9.62 -13.65
C ILE A 217 -35.01 -9.35 -15.15
N SER A 218 -35.80 -8.41 -15.69
CA SER A 218 -35.83 -8.15 -17.14
C SER A 218 -34.48 -7.69 -17.70
N SER A 219 -33.70 -6.93 -16.92
CA SER A 219 -32.39 -6.39 -17.30
C SER A 219 -31.23 -7.38 -17.12
N GLY A 220 -31.50 -8.59 -16.61
CA GLY A 220 -30.51 -9.63 -16.35
C GLY A 220 -30.51 -10.12 -14.90
N THR A 221 -29.32 -10.48 -14.41
CA THR A 221 -29.15 -11.04 -13.07
C THR A 221 -28.63 -9.98 -12.11
N VAL A 222 -29.32 -9.80 -10.99
CA VAL A 222 -28.92 -8.89 -9.91
C VAL A 222 -28.47 -9.70 -8.70
N ARG A 223 -27.27 -9.45 -8.21
CA ARG A 223 -26.68 -10.18 -7.07
C ARG A 223 -26.42 -9.26 -5.90
N ILE A 224 -27.12 -9.48 -4.80
CA ILE A 224 -26.96 -8.68 -3.58
C ILE A 224 -26.16 -9.47 -2.57
N THR A 225 -25.03 -8.92 -2.16
CA THR A 225 -24.13 -9.49 -1.15
C THR A 225 -24.74 -9.51 0.25
N ALA A 226 -24.10 -10.20 1.19
CA ALA A 226 -24.47 -10.15 2.60
C ALA A 226 -24.41 -8.72 3.17
N ASP A 227 -23.49 -7.90 2.66
CA ASP A 227 -23.31 -6.49 3.04
C ASP A 227 -24.37 -5.56 2.43
N ARG A 228 -25.36 -6.13 1.72
CA ARG A 228 -26.45 -5.43 1.06
C ARG A 228 -25.96 -4.46 -0.01
N ALA A 229 -24.99 -4.93 -0.79
CA ALA A 229 -24.47 -4.24 -1.95
C ALA A 229 -24.63 -5.11 -3.19
N HIS A 230 -25.09 -4.49 -4.27
CA HIS A 230 -25.17 -5.10 -5.59
C HIS A 230 -23.77 -5.29 -6.17
N GLU A 231 -23.50 -6.50 -6.64
CA GLU A 231 -22.32 -6.84 -7.44
C GLU A 231 -22.53 -6.34 -8.87
N PHE A 232 -21.78 -5.32 -9.27
CA PHE A 232 -21.99 -4.60 -10.52
C PHE A 232 -21.01 -5.06 -11.62
N ASP A 233 -21.43 -5.06 -12.89
CA ASP A 233 -20.56 -5.48 -14.00
C ASP A 233 -19.33 -4.57 -14.15
N LEU A 234 -18.14 -5.15 -14.06
CA LEU A 234 -16.87 -4.44 -14.21
C LEU A 234 -16.10 -4.99 -15.41
N ASN A 235 -15.72 -4.07 -16.28
CA ASN A 235 -14.93 -4.34 -17.48
C ASN A 235 -13.54 -3.73 -17.33
N ILE A 236 -12.52 -4.44 -17.80
CA ILE A 236 -11.19 -3.88 -18.01
C ILE A 236 -10.94 -3.73 -19.50
N PHE A 237 -10.47 -2.54 -19.87
CA PHE A 237 -10.18 -2.19 -21.26
C PHE A 237 -8.67 -2.18 -21.50
N GLY A 238 -8.26 -2.76 -22.62
CA GLY A 238 -6.91 -2.68 -23.14
C GLY A 238 -6.87 -1.86 -24.43
N PHE A 239 -5.80 -1.09 -24.62
CA PHE A 239 -5.59 -0.38 -25.89
C PHE A 239 -5.07 -1.33 -26.96
N ASN A 240 -5.67 -1.28 -28.15
CA ASN A 240 -5.21 -1.99 -29.33
C ASN A 240 -4.50 -1.01 -30.27
N SER A 241 -3.21 -1.21 -30.46
CA SER A 241 -2.32 -0.33 -31.21
C SER A 241 -2.56 -0.34 -32.72
N SER A 242 -3.17 -1.40 -33.25
CA SER A 242 -3.48 -1.54 -34.68
C SER A 242 -4.78 -0.82 -35.04
N THR A 243 -5.82 -0.99 -34.21
CA THR A 243 -7.13 -0.36 -34.41
C THR A 243 -7.21 1.06 -33.83
N LYS A 244 -6.27 1.44 -32.96
CA LYS A 244 -6.26 2.69 -32.20
C LYS A 244 -7.49 2.87 -31.30
N GLN A 245 -8.05 1.77 -30.80
CA GLN A 245 -9.25 1.77 -29.97
C GLN A 245 -9.03 1.02 -28.65
N MET A 246 -9.77 1.42 -27.63
CA MET A 246 -9.90 0.66 -26.39
C MET A 246 -10.87 -0.51 -26.63
N GLN A 247 -10.53 -1.69 -26.16
CA GLN A 247 -11.35 -2.89 -26.27
C GLN A 247 -11.49 -3.58 -24.92
N VAL A 248 -12.63 -4.20 -24.65
CA VAL A 248 -12.81 -5.05 -23.45
C VAL A 248 -11.89 -6.26 -23.56
N VAL A 249 -10.97 -6.41 -22.60
CA VAL A 249 -10.01 -7.54 -22.50
C VAL A 249 -10.33 -8.48 -21.34
N GLY A 250 -11.21 -8.07 -20.42
CA GLY A 250 -11.67 -8.92 -19.34
C GLY A 250 -12.93 -8.38 -18.65
N MET A 251 -13.63 -9.29 -17.99
CA MET A 251 -14.83 -9.00 -17.19
C MET A 251 -14.65 -9.61 -15.80
N PHE A 252 -15.06 -8.91 -14.76
CA PHE A 252 -14.94 -9.41 -13.39
C PHE A 252 -16.06 -10.41 -13.08
N ASP A 253 -15.71 -11.63 -12.68
CA ASP A 253 -16.67 -12.61 -12.19
C ASP A 253 -16.76 -12.54 -10.67
N TRP A 254 -17.86 -11.98 -10.18
CA TRP A 254 -18.13 -11.86 -8.75
C TRP A 254 -18.34 -13.20 -8.03
N THR A 255 -18.77 -14.24 -8.73
CA THR A 255 -18.93 -15.57 -8.12
C THR A 255 -17.57 -16.20 -7.83
N ALA A 256 -16.61 -16.03 -8.74
CA ALA A 256 -15.25 -16.48 -8.56
C ALA A 256 -14.38 -15.49 -7.77
N GLY A 257 -14.79 -14.22 -7.70
CA GLY A 257 -13.96 -13.13 -7.21
C GLY A 257 -12.70 -12.91 -8.05
N LYS A 258 -12.79 -13.17 -9.37
CA LYS A 258 -11.65 -13.20 -10.29
C LYS A 258 -11.98 -12.59 -11.64
N TRP A 259 -10.97 -12.01 -12.30
CA TRP A 259 -11.09 -11.58 -13.69
C TRP A 259 -11.15 -12.75 -14.66
N LYS A 260 -12.16 -12.75 -15.53
CA LYS A 260 -12.25 -13.60 -16.71
C LYS A 260 -11.69 -12.85 -17.91
N TRP A 261 -10.47 -13.21 -18.29
CA TRP A 261 -9.77 -12.63 -19.44
C TRP A 261 -10.26 -13.23 -20.76
N ARG A 262 -10.37 -12.39 -21.79
CA ARG A 262 -10.71 -12.83 -23.15
C ARG A 262 -9.50 -13.50 -23.80
N ALA A 263 -9.70 -14.66 -24.41
CA ALA A 263 -8.65 -15.38 -25.11
C ALA A 263 -8.27 -14.75 -26.46
N ASP A 264 -9.21 -14.03 -27.08
CA ASP A 264 -9.07 -13.43 -28.42
C ASP A 264 -8.60 -11.97 -28.39
N ARG A 265 -8.48 -11.36 -27.20
CA ARG A 265 -8.13 -9.94 -27.04
C ARG A 265 -7.15 -9.74 -25.91
N SER A 266 -6.10 -8.96 -26.15
CA SER A 266 -5.12 -8.56 -25.15
C SER A 266 -4.84 -7.06 -25.23
N THR A 267 -4.12 -6.56 -24.22
CA THR A 267 -3.53 -5.21 -24.26
C THR A 267 -2.21 -5.27 -25.01
N ASP A 268 -1.98 -4.32 -25.91
CA ASP A 268 -0.71 -4.21 -26.61
C ASP A 268 0.31 -3.51 -25.72
N TRP A 269 1.14 -4.29 -25.03
CA TRP A 269 2.19 -3.75 -24.17
C TRP A 269 3.38 -3.25 -25.00
N PRO A 270 3.87 -2.03 -24.76
CA PRO A 270 5.00 -1.46 -25.50
C PRO A 270 6.37 -2.01 -25.04
N THR A 271 6.39 -3.07 -24.22
CA THR A 271 7.61 -3.76 -23.79
C THR A 271 8.17 -4.65 -24.91
N HIS A 272 9.45 -5.02 -24.81
CA HIS A 272 10.10 -5.89 -25.79
C HIS A 272 9.46 -7.29 -25.88
N ASP A 273 8.99 -7.82 -24.75
CA ASP A 273 8.36 -9.14 -24.64
C ASP A 273 6.84 -9.12 -24.86
N ARG A 274 6.26 -7.93 -25.12
CA ARG A 274 4.81 -7.69 -25.22
C ARG A 274 4.03 -8.17 -23.99
N GLN A 275 4.68 -8.22 -22.84
CA GLN A 275 4.07 -8.54 -21.56
C GLN A 275 3.91 -7.28 -20.70
N PRO A 276 3.04 -7.33 -19.68
CA PRO A 276 2.94 -6.24 -18.72
C PRO A 276 4.29 -6.05 -18.01
N PRO A 277 4.73 -4.81 -17.73
CA PRO A 277 5.99 -4.59 -17.05
C PRO A 277 5.94 -5.04 -15.59
N LEU A 278 7.14 -5.20 -15.01
CA LEU A 278 7.32 -5.50 -13.59
C LEU A 278 6.95 -4.28 -12.73
N ASP A 279 6.47 -4.50 -11.51
CA ASP A 279 6.18 -3.41 -10.57
C ASP A 279 7.44 -2.76 -9.98
N VAL A 280 8.48 -3.56 -9.81
CA VAL A 280 9.82 -3.14 -9.40
C VAL A 280 10.76 -3.22 -10.60
N PRO A 281 11.47 -2.14 -10.95
CA PRO A 281 12.48 -2.17 -12.00
C PRO A 281 13.57 -3.22 -11.73
N LEU A 282 14.22 -3.71 -12.78
CA LEU A 282 15.27 -4.74 -12.66
C LEU A 282 16.40 -4.35 -11.68
N CYS A 283 16.74 -3.05 -11.64
CA CYS A 283 17.75 -2.48 -10.75
C CYS A 283 17.17 -1.88 -9.46
N GLY A 284 15.94 -2.21 -9.11
CA GLY A 284 15.16 -1.57 -8.03
C GLY A 284 14.85 -0.10 -8.30
N PHE A 285 14.10 0.52 -7.39
CA PHE A 285 13.72 1.94 -7.50
C PHE A 285 14.91 2.89 -7.35
N SER A 286 15.97 2.46 -6.65
CA SER A 286 17.21 3.24 -6.51
C SER A 286 18.11 3.20 -7.76
N GLY A 287 17.89 2.23 -8.66
CA GLY A 287 18.77 1.93 -9.78
C GLY A 287 20.07 1.19 -9.39
N ALA A 288 20.27 0.88 -8.10
CA ALA A 288 21.47 0.23 -7.57
C ALA A 288 21.17 -1.07 -6.81
N ASP A 289 19.97 -1.63 -6.96
CA ASP A 289 19.56 -2.87 -6.29
C ASP A 289 19.80 -4.10 -7.18
N GLY A 290 19.81 -5.27 -6.54
CA GLY A 290 19.89 -6.57 -7.21
C GLY A 290 21.11 -6.71 -8.13
N PRO A 291 20.94 -7.04 -9.43
CA PRO A 291 22.04 -7.23 -10.37
C PRO A 291 22.83 -5.94 -10.64
N CYS A 292 22.25 -4.79 -10.35
CA CYS A 292 22.83 -3.47 -10.59
C CYS A 292 23.58 -2.93 -9.36
N SER A 293 23.57 -3.68 -8.25
CA SER A 293 24.35 -3.34 -7.07
C SER A 293 25.84 -3.48 -7.36
N THR A 294 26.53 -2.35 -7.48
CA THR A 294 27.98 -2.29 -7.41
C THR A 294 28.37 -2.76 -6.01
N LYS A 295 28.75 -4.05 -5.90
CA LYS A 295 29.33 -4.61 -4.66
C LYS A 295 30.53 -3.75 -4.28
N SER A 296 30.32 -2.79 -3.39
CA SER A 296 31.36 -1.86 -2.98
C SER A 296 32.50 -2.62 -2.32
N THR A 297 33.60 -2.77 -3.05
CA THR A 297 34.84 -3.39 -2.56
C THR A 297 35.50 -2.53 -1.45
N ALA A 298 35.03 -1.29 -1.25
CA ALA A 298 35.58 -0.37 -0.26
C ALA A 298 35.41 -0.87 1.17
N LEU A 299 34.34 -1.62 1.48
CA LEU A 299 34.16 -2.18 2.82
C LEU A 299 35.15 -3.34 3.10
N LYS A 300 35.61 -4.05 2.05
CA LYS A 300 36.60 -5.13 2.19
C LYS A 300 38.02 -4.60 2.45
N THR A 301 38.33 -3.36 2.05
CA THR A 301 39.67 -2.76 2.24
C THR A 301 39.73 -1.82 3.45
N ALA A 302 38.64 -1.14 3.82
CA ALA A 302 38.64 -0.22 4.95
C ALA A 302 38.81 -0.94 6.31
N VAL A 303 38.11 -2.06 6.51
CA VAL A 303 38.16 -2.82 7.78
C VAL A 303 39.58 -3.32 8.13
N PRO A 304 40.33 -4.00 7.23
CA PRO A 304 41.68 -4.44 7.55
C PRO A 304 42.67 -3.28 7.76
N VAL A 305 42.50 -2.15 7.05
CA VAL A 305 43.35 -0.96 7.22
C VAL A 305 43.11 -0.31 8.59
N ILE A 306 41.84 -0.16 9.00
CA ILE A 306 41.49 0.38 10.32
C ILE A 306 42.00 -0.54 11.43
N MET A 307 41.85 -1.86 11.28
CA MET A 307 42.38 -2.83 12.24
C MET A 307 43.90 -2.80 12.32
N ALA A 308 44.60 -2.69 11.18
CA ALA A 308 46.06 -2.57 11.15
C ALA A 308 46.54 -1.27 11.83
N LEU A 309 45.83 -0.15 11.63
CA LEU A 309 46.14 1.11 12.30
C LEU A 309 45.93 1.03 13.81
N LEU A 310 44.82 0.43 14.27
CA LEU A 310 44.55 0.24 15.71
C LEU A 310 45.61 -0.66 16.37
N VAL A 311 46.02 -1.74 15.71
CA VAL A 311 47.10 -2.62 16.18
C VAL A 311 48.45 -1.88 16.20
N GLY A 312 48.75 -1.07 15.17
CA GLY A 312 49.95 -0.26 15.10
C GLY A 312 50.03 0.78 16.22
N VAL A 313 48.92 1.48 16.50
CA VAL A 313 48.83 2.45 17.61
C VAL A 313 48.99 1.74 18.95
N TYR A 314 48.37 0.57 19.14
CA TYR A 314 48.54 -0.22 20.36
C TYR A 314 50.00 -0.67 20.56
N ALA A 315 50.67 -1.15 19.51
CA ALA A 315 52.06 -1.56 19.57
C ALA A 315 53.00 -0.37 19.88
N LEU A 316 52.76 0.80 19.27
CA LEU A 316 53.52 2.02 19.55
C LEU A 316 53.29 2.50 20.99
N ALA A 317 52.04 2.50 21.47
CA ALA A 317 51.73 2.84 22.85
C ALA A 317 52.46 1.90 23.82
N LYS A 318 52.47 0.59 23.54
CA LYS A 318 53.19 -0.39 24.35
C LYS A 318 54.71 -0.22 24.30
N TRP A 319 55.26 0.26 23.19
CA TRP A 319 56.71 0.46 23.02
C TRP A 319 57.21 1.72 23.71
N HIS A 320 56.41 2.79 23.72
CA HIS A 320 56.73 4.02 24.45
C HIS A 320 56.53 3.89 25.97
N VAL A 321 55.72 2.93 26.42
CA VAL A 321 55.63 2.55 27.84
C VAL A 321 56.73 1.53 28.13
N LYS A 322 57.97 1.99 28.37
CA LYS A 322 58.95 1.17 29.11
C LYS A 322 58.36 0.89 30.49
N PRO A 323 58.36 -0.36 31.00
CA PRO A 323 58.02 -0.59 32.39
C PRO A 323 59.01 0.22 33.23
N ALA A 324 58.48 1.06 34.13
CA ALA A 324 59.32 1.73 35.11
C ALA A 324 60.07 0.63 35.86
N GLU A 325 61.40 0.68 35.87
CA GLU A 325 62.16 -0.13 36.81
C GLU A 325 61.68 0.24 38.21
N ASP A 326 61.08 -0.71 38.91
CA ASP A 326 60.57 -0.52 40.27
C ASP A 326 61.77 -0.26 41.20
N TRP A 327 62.16 1.01 41.32
CA TRP A 327 63.31 1.49 42.08
C TRP A 327 63.12 1.43 43.60
N TRP A 328 61.97 0.92 44.05
CA TRP A 328 61.67 0.65 45.45
C TRP A 328 60.75 -0.58 45.58
N CYS A 329 60.90 -1.32 46.68
CA CYS A 329 59.99 -2.40 47.07
C CYS A 329 59.68 -2.35 48.58
N VAL A 330 58.51 -2.85 48.96
CA VAL A 330 58.05 -2.90 50.36
C VAL A 330 57.89 -4.35 50.79
N GLU A 331 58.58 -4.71 51.86
CA GLU A 331 58.42 -6.01 52.52
C GLU A 331 57.32 -5.89 53.58
N VAL A 332 56.23 -6.64 53.38
CA VAL A 332 55.06 -6.58 54.24
C VAL A 332 55.21 -7.62 55.36
N GLY A 333 55.46 -7.16 56.57
CA GLY A 333 55.50 -7.94 57.81
C GLY A 333 54.99 -7.12 59.00
N PRO A 334 55.04 -7.64 60.24
CA PRO A 334 54.55 -6.92 61.42
C PRO A 334 55.26 -5.58 61.68
N LYS A 335 56.42 -5.36 61.04
CA LYS A 335 57.07 -4.05 60.87
C LYS A 335 57.51 -3.89 59.41
N PRO A 336 56.76 -3.16 58.56
CA PRO A 336 57.08 -3.04 57.14
C PRO A 336 58.40 -2.30 56.94
N LYS A 337 59.22 -2.77 55.99
CA LYS A 337 60.50 -2.16 55.60
C LYS A 337 60.46 -1.77 54.12
N LEU A 338 60.98 -0.57 53.82
CA LEU A 338 61.12 -0.05 52.47
C LEU A 338 62.58 -0.21 52.03
N TYR A 339 62.81 -0.79 50.86
CA TYR A 339 64.13 -0.94 50.26
C TYR A 339 64.23 -0.08 49.00
N PHE A 340 65.37 0.58 48.80
CA PHE A 340 65.71 1.37 47.63
C PHE A 340 67.00 0.84 47.02
N SER A 341 67.14 0.91 45.69
CA SER A 341 68.39 0.48 45.04
C SER A 341 69.56 1.45 45.35
N PRO A 342 70.82 0.96 45.39
CA PRO A 342 71.97 1.80 45.73
C PRO A 342 72.22 2.85 44.65
N GLY A 343 72.19 4.15 45.01
CA GLY A 343 72.48 5.27 44.10
C GLY A 343 71.37 6.33 43.99
N HIS A 344 70.17 6.05 44.50
CA HIS A 344 69.08 7.04 44.57
C HIS A 344 69.05 7.70 45.96
N ALA A 345 69.67 8.87 46.07
CA ALA A 345 69.67 9.66 47.30
C ALA A 345 68.28 10.27 47.57
N LEU A 346 67.89 10.26 48.84
CA LEU A 346 66.64 10.77 49.43
C LEU A 346 66.21 12.13 48.86
N SER A 347 65.26 12.14 47.93
CA SER A 347 64.43 13.30 47.64
C SER A 347 63.01 13.02 48.16
N THR A 348 62.78 13.48 49.40
CA THR A 348 61.47 13.77 50.02
C THR A 348 60.27 12.93 49.56
N VAL A 349 60.08 11.76 50.18
CA VAL A 349 58.76 11.11 50.19
C VAL A 349 57.90 11.80 51.24
N ALA A 350 56.97 12.64 50.79
CA ALA A 350 55.94 13.21 51.66
C ALA A 350 54.92 12.10 52.00
N VAL A 351 55.06 11.50 53.18
CA VAL A 351 54.07 10.55 53.70
C VAL A 351 52.82 11.34 54.09
N ARG A 352 51.82 11.36 53.20
CA ARG A 352 50.49 11.86 53.53
C ARG A 352 49.90 10.94 54.60
N LYS A 353 49.53 11.50 55.75
CA LYS A 353 48.89 10.75 56.85
C LYS A 353 47.52 10.27 56.34
N TRP A 354 47.35 8.95 56.22
CA TRP A 354 46.10 8.37 55.73
C TRP A 354 45.01 8.41 56.81
N PRO A 355 43.72 8.58 56.44
CA PRO A 355 42.66 8.80 57.44
C PRO A 355 42.25 7.52 58.17
N SER A 356 42.48 6.33 57.61
CA SER A 356 42.14 5.05 58.26
C SER A 356 43.00 3.89 57.74
N THR A 357 43.19 2.87 58.58
CA THR A 357 43.91 1.62 58.23
C THR A 357 43.15 0.72 57.25
N ALA A 358 41.83 0.89 57.13
CA ALA A 358 40.98 0.09 56.23
C ALA A 358 41.17 0.46 54.75
N ASP A 359 41.43 1.74 54.46
CA ASP A 359 41.64 2.22 53.09
C ASP A 359 43.01 1.79 52.54
N PHE A 360 44.02 1.68 53.40
CA PHE A 360 45.35 1.18 53.03
C PHE A 360 45.32 -0.31 52.67
N ALA A 361 44.57 -1.12 53.42
CA ALA A 361 44.42 -2.56 53.14
C ALA A 361 43.68 -2.85 51.83
N LYS A 362 42.62 -2.06 51.51
CA LYS A 362 41.89 -2.17 50.24
C LYS A 362 42.74 -1.81 49.03
N MET A 363 43.66 -0.85 49.17
CA MET A 363 44.55 -0.47 48.07
C MET A 363 45.62 -1.54 47.80
N LEU A 364 46.16 -2.19 48.85
CA LEU A 364 47.12 -3.29 48.71
C LEU A 364 46.49 -4.55 48.08
N ALA A 365 45.24 -4.87 48.43
CA ALA A 365 44.53 -6.02 47.87
C ALA A 365 44.22 -5.92 46.37
N ASN A 366 44.15 -4.69 45.82
CA ASN A 366 43.69 -4.46 44.45
C ASN A 366 44.83 -4.18 43.45
N ARG A 367 46.10 -4.14 43.87
CA ARG A 367 47.20 -3.72 42.98
C ARG A 367 48.49 -4.51 42.99
N TYR A 368 48.61 -5.60 43.75
CA TYR A 368 49.75 -6.49 43.59
C TYR A 368 49.29 -7.95 43.55
N GLN A 369 49.33 -8.53 42.34
CA GLN A 369 49.81 -9.90 42.19
C GLN A 369 51.10 -9.99 43.01
N THR A 370 51.15 -10.93 43.94
CA THR A 370 52.33 -11.27 44.72
C THR A 370 53.48 -11.61 43.77
N LEU A 371 54.28 -10.61 43.43
CA LEU A 371 55.63 -10.81 42.92
C LEU A 371 56.50 -11.07 44.15
N ALA A 372 56.93 -12.32 44.28
CA ALA A 372 58.07 -12.65 45.13
C ALA A 372 59.27 -11.86 44.59
N CYS A 373 59.97 -11.15 45.47
CA CYS A 373 61.27 -10.56 45.14
C CYS A 373 62.28 -11.62 44.75
#